data_AF-A0A2T2V6Y2-F1
#
_entry.id   AF-A0A2T2V6Y2-F1
#
_cell.length_a   1.000
_cell.length_b   1.000
_cell.length_c   1.000
_cell.angle_alpha   90.00
_cell.angle_beta   90.00
_cell.angle_gamma   90.00
#
_symmetry.space_group_name_H-M   'P 1'
#
loop_
_entity.id
_entity.type
_entity.pdbx_description
1 polymer ?
#
loop_
_entity_poly.entity_id
_entity_poly.type
_entity_poly.pdbx_seq_one_letter_code
_entity_poly.pdbx_strand_id
1 'polypeptide(L)'
;MLCEAAHLLKREQGGRARFRAFLNRAALDVSFSWSTHRRRVADLMETYADTPMDFADACLVALYETQPSEAQVLTTDDDFRVYRTAGGEALDVLMPPA
;
A
#
# COMPACT_ATOMS: atom_id res chain seq x y z
N MET A 1 -2.32 -1.56 2.47
CA MET A 1 -2.56 -0.80 3.73
C MET A 1 -3.98 -0.89 4.30
N LEU A 2 -4.99 -0.04 4.00
CA LEU A 2 -6.30 -0.15 4.70
C LEU A 2 -7.05 -1.45 4.37
N CYS A 3 -7.06 -1.87 3.10
CA CYS A 3 -7.71 -3.11 2.70
C CYS A 3 -7.03 -4.35 3.31
N GLU A 4 -5.70 -4.39 3.36
CA GLU A 4 -4.96 -5.49 3.99
C GLU A 4 -5.02 -5.45 5.51
N ALA A 5 -4.91 -4.28 6.14
CA ALA A 5 -5.13 -4.15 7.57
C ALA A 5 -6.55 -4.63 7.95
N ALA A 6 -7.56 -4.28 7.14
CA ALA A 6 -8.90 -4.85 7.28
C ALA A 6 -8.91 -6.37 7.05
N HIS A 7 -8.17 -6.87 6.06
CA HIS A 7 -8.09 -8.29 5.71
C HIS A 7 -7.41 -9.12 6.80
N LEU A 8 -6.30 -8.65 7.36
CA LEU A 8 -5.53 -9.30 8.42
C LEU A 8 -6.29 -9.23 9.74
N LEU A 9 -6.78 -8.04 10.11
CA LEU A 9 -7.51 -7.85 11.37
C LEU A 9 -8.87 -8.54 11.39
N LYS A 10 -9.44 -8.97 10.25
CA LYS A 10 -10.67 -9.79 10.27
C LYS A 10 -10.46 -11.17 10.90
N ARG A 11 -9.21 -11.66 10.96
CA ARG A 11 -8.85 -12.99 11.50
C ARG A 11 -8.73 -12.97 13.03
N GLU A 12 -8.59 -11.78 13.62
CA GLU A 12 -8.48 -11.57 15.06
C GLU A 12 -9.86 -11.32 15.72
N GLN A 13 -10.06 -11.84 16.94
CA GLN A 13 -11.29 -11.57 17.70
C GLN A 13 -11.44 -10.06 17.97
N GLY A 14 -12.50 -9.46 17.42
CA GLY A 14 -12.77 -8.03 17.54
C GLY A 14 -11.88 -7.14 16.65
N GLY A 15 -11.05 -7.70 15.77
CA GLY A 15 -10.14 -6.91 14.95
C GLY A 15 -10.84 -5.98 13.95
N ARG A 16 -12.03 -6.34 13.44
CA ARG A 16 -12.89 -5.43 12.66
C ARG A 16 -13.31 -4.17 13.44
N ALA A 17 -13.66 -4.33 14.73
CA ALA A 17 -14.05 -3.22 15.58
C ALA A 17 -12.85 -2.32 15.92
N ARG A 18 -11.68 -2.92 16.18
CA ARG A 18 -10.42 -2.18 16.41
C ARG A 18 -9.94 -1.45 15.17
N PHE A 19 -10.03 -2.06 14.00
CA PHE A 19 -9.72 -1.41 12.72
C PHE A 19 -10.65 -0.22 12.46
N ARG A 20 -11.96 -0.39 12.69
CA ARG A 20 -12.92 0.72 12.59
C ARG A 20 -12.62 1.82 13.61
N ALA A 21 -12.23 1.48 14.84
CA ALA A 21 -11.84 2.47 15.84
C ALA A 21 -10.55 3.22 15.43
N PHE A 22 -9.60 2.53 14.81
CA PHE A 22 -8.38 3.10 14.24
C PHE A 22 -8.71 4.07 13.11
N LEU A 23 -9.54 3.68 12.14
CA LEU A 23 -10.01 4.53 11.04
C LEU A 23 -10.72 5.80 11.51
N ASN A 24 -11.47 5.72 12.61
CA ASN A 24 -12.23 6.86 13.14
C ASN A 24 -11.40 7.78 14.05
N ARG A 25 -10.11 7.49 14.28
CA ARG A 25 -9.22 8.45 14.91
C ARG A 25 -8.84 9.51 13.88
N ALA A 26 -8.92 10.78 14.25
CA ALA A 26 -8.58 11.94 13.41
C ALA A 26 -7.09 12.03 12.99
N ALA A 27 -6.30 10.98 13.24
CA ALA A 27 -4.89 10.88 12.88
C ALA A 27 -4.67 10.21 11.50
N LEU A 28 -5.72 9.76 10.83
CA LEU A 28 -5.64 9.14 9.50
C LEU A 28 -6.35 10.02 8.48
N ASP A 29 -5.58 10.56 7.54
CA ASP A 29 -6.12 11.11 6.30
C ASP A 29 -6.09 10.01 5.23
N VAL A 30 -7.24 9.75 4.60
CA VAL A 30 -7.41 8.72 3.58
C VAL A 30 -7.78 9.40 2.28
N SER A 31 -6.77 9.94 1.61
CA SER A 31 -6.93 10.72 0.38
C SER A 31 -6.49 9.90 -0.85
N PHE A 32 -7.17 8.78 -1.12
CA PHE A 32 -6.95 8.01 -2.37
C PHE A 32 -8.07 8.27 -3.38
N SER A 33 -7.72 8.76 -4.57
CA SER A 33 -8.65 8.97 -5.68
C SER A 33 -8.34 8.03 -6.84
N TRP A 34 -9.16 7.00 -7.02
CA TRP A 34 -8.97 6.01 -8.09
C TRP A 34 -8.85 6.64 -9.48
N SER A 35 -9.68 7.65 -9.78
CA SER A 35 -9.66 8.33 -11.09
C SER A 35 -8.30 8.97 -11.39
N THR A 36 -7.61 9.45 -10.35
CA THR A 36 -6.27 10.05 -10.45
C THR A 36 -5.19 8.99 -10.69
N HIS A 37 -5.31 7.81 -10.07
CA HIS A 37 -4.27 6.77 -10.09
C HIS A 37 -4.47 5.69 -11.15
N ARG A 38 -5.65 5.57 -11.76
CA ARG A 38 -6.02 4.45 -12.65
C ARG A 38 -4.96 4.12 -13.71
N ARG A 39 -4.45 5.14 -14.41
CA ARG A 39 -3.44 4.92 -15.47
C ARG A 39 -2.16 4.35 -14.88
N ARG A 40 -1.65 4.97 -13.82
CA ARG A 40 -0.41 4.54 -13.18
C ARG A 40 -0.52 3.13 -12.61
N VAL A 41 -1.65 2.78 -12.02
CA VAL A 41 -1.91 1.42 -11.52
C VAL A 41 -1.89 0.40 -12.66
N ALA A 42 -2.52 0.70 -13.80
CA ALA A 42 -2.48 -0.19 -14.96
C ALA A 42 -1.04 -0.37 -15.49
N ASP A 43 -0.28 0.73 -15.61
CA ASP A 43 1.11 0.68 -16.08
C ASP A 43 2.00 -0.16 -15.15
N LEU A 44 1.79 -0.04 -13.82
CA LEU A 44 2.52 -0.84 -12.82
C LEU A 44 2.18 -2.32 -12.96
N MET A 45 0.91 -2.67 -13.08
CA MET A 45 0.49 -4.06 -13.27
C MET A 45 1.06 -4.67 -14.54
N GLU A 46 1.21 -3.89 -15.62
CA GLU A 46 1.87 -4.35 -16.84
C GLU A 46 3.39 -4.49 -16.65
N THR A 47 4.03 -3.52 -16.00
CA THR A 47 5.48 -3.52 -15.72
C THR A 47 5.90 -4.73 -14.88
N TYR A 48 5.06 -5.09 -13.90
CA TYR A 48 5.33 -6.15 -12.94
C TYR A 48 4.55 -7.43 -13.26
N ALA A 49 4.06 -7.60 -14.49
CA ALA A 49 3.22 -8.74 -14.89
C ALA A 49 3.89 -10.11 -14.68
N ASP A 50 5.22 -10.18 -14.77
CA ASP A 50 6.02 -11.40 -14.54
C ASP A 50 6.46 -11.59 -13.07
N THR A 51 5.98 -10.74 -12.18
CA THR A 51 6.32 -10.70 -10.74
C THR A 51 5.03 -10.69 -9.91
N PRO A 52 5.06 -10.81 -8.58
CA PRO A 52 3.85 -11.08 -7.79
C PRO A 52 2.90 -9.88 -7.62
N MET A 53 3.12 -8.75 -8.30
CA MET A 53 2.33 -7.53 -8.09
C MET A 53 0.84 -7.75 -8.30
N ASP A 54 0.09 -7.52 -7.23
CA ASP A 54 -1.36 -7.49 -7.27
C ASP A 54 -1.91 -6.06 -7.41
N PHE A 55 -3.23 -5.96 -7.57
CA PHE A 55 -3.90 -4.68 -7.72
C PHE A 55 -3.76 -3.76 -6.50
N ALA A 56 -3.72 -4.34 -5.29
CA ALA A 56 -3.60 -3.57 -4.06
C ALA A 56 -2.19 -2.97 -3.92
N ASP A 57 -1.16 -3.75 -4.28
CA ASP A 57 0.23 -3.30 -4.33
C ASP A 57 0.41 -2.16 -5.33
N ALA A 58 -0.10 -2.33 -6.55
CA ALA A 58 -0.04 -1.30 -7.57
C ALA A 58 -0.71 0.01 -7.12
N CYS A 59 -1.85 -0.07 -6.40
CA CYS A 59 -2.49 1.10 -5.80
C CYS A 59 -1.60 1.79 -4.74
N LEU A 60 -0.87 1.01 -3.93
CA LEU A 60 0.01 1.55 -2.89
C LEU A 60 1.24 2.23 -3.48
N VAL A 61 1.86 1.62 -4.49
CA VAL A 61 2.99 2.23 -5.20
C VAL A 61 2.54 3.53 -5.89
N ALA A 62 1.39 3.51 -6.57
CA ALA A 62 0.85 4.71 -7.21
C ALA A 62 0.48 5.84 -6.22
N LEU A 63 0.10 5.49 -4.99
CA LEU A 63 -0.13 6.46 -3.92
C LEU A 63 1.19 6.99 -3.34
N TYR A 64 2.15 6.11 -3.06
CA TYR A 64 3.48 6.47 -2.57
C TYR A 64 4.16 7.49 -3.49
N GLU A 65 4.05 7.31 -4.82
CA GLU A 65 4.61 8.20 -5.82
C GLU A 65 4.06 9.62 -5.81
N THR A 66 2.94 9.89 -5.11
CA THR A 66 2.42 11.26 -4.98
C THR A 66 3.28 12.15 -4.08
N GLN A 67 3.93 11.56 -3.07
CA GLN A 67 4.71 12.26 -2.05
C GLN A 67 5.90 11.39 -1.58
N PRO A 68 6.80 10.96 -2.49
CA PRO A 68 7.81 9.94 -2.19
C PRO A 68 8.84 10.36 -1.15
N SER A 69 9.02 11.66 -0.88
CA SER A 69 9.92 12.18 0.15
C SER A 69 9.31 12.19 1.56
N GLU A 70 7.99 12.02 1.67
CA GLU A 70 7.23 12.09 2.93
C GLU A 70 6.50 10.77 3.25
N ALA A 71 6.49 9.83 2.31
CA ALA A 71 5.80 8.56 2.42
C ALA A 71 6.75 7.43 2.84
N GLN A 72 6.26 6.54 3.71
CA GLN A 72 6.89 5.27 4.03
C GLN A 72 5.84 4.15 3.94
N VAL A 73 6.20 3.04 3.31
CA VAL A 73 5.32 1.87 3.20
C VAL A 73 5.58 0.93 4.37
N LEU A 74 4.62 0.82 5.29
CA LEU A 74 4.62 -0.23 6.29
C LEU A 74 3.99 -1.49 5.70
N THR A 75 4.73 -2.59 5.62
CA THR A 75 4.21 -3.85 5.07
C THR A 75 4.84 -5.06 5.76
N THR A 76 4.25 -6.23 5.57
CA THR A 76 4.85 -7.53 5.92
C THR A 76 5.15 -8.36 4.67
N ASP A 77 4.87 -7.81 3.49
CA ASP A 77 5.07 -8.46 2.22
C ASP A 77 6.45 -8.09 1.64
N ASP A 78 7.27 -9.11 1.40
CA ASP A 78 8.62 -8.96 0.89
C ASP A 78 8.66 -8.46 -0.56
N ASP A 79 7.55 -8.56 -1.31
CA ASP A 79 7.47 -8.13 -2.70
C ASP A 79 7.67 -6.61 -2.85
N PHE A 80 7.36 -5.83 -1.80
CA PHE A 80 7.65 -4.39 -1.76
C PHE A 80 9.15 -4.06 -1.82
N ARG A 81 10.04 -5.02 -1.55
CA ARG A 81 11.49 -4.84 -1.71
C ARG A 81 11.92 -4.73 -3.16
N VAL A 82 11.14 -5.28 -4.10
CA VAL A 82 11.49 -5.26 -5.53
C VAL A 82 10.78 -4.14 -6.29
N TYR A 83 9.66 -3.64 -5.77
CA TYR A 83 8.95 -2.53 -6.39
C TYR A 83 9.76 -1.24 -6.38
N ARG A 84 9.62 -0.48 -7.46
CA ARG A 84 10.32 0.78 -7.72
C ARG A 84 9.34 1.86 -8.15
N THR A 85 9.66 3.09 -7.79
CA THR A 85 9.00 4.29 -8.30
C THR A 85 9.20 4.42 -9.82
N ALA A 86 8.49 5.35 -10.46
CA ALA A 86 8.69 5.72 -11.85
C ALA A 86 10.13 6.19 -12.17
N GLY A 87 10.84 6.75 -11.18
CA GLY A 87 12.25 7.15 -11.30
C GLY A 87 13.24 5.99 -11.11
N GLY A 88 12.76 4.80 -10.75
CA GLY A 88 13.59 3.62 -10.48
C GLY A 88 14.13 3.56 -9.06
N GLU A 89 13.72 4.46 -8.17
CA GLU A 89 14.10 4.43 -6.76
C GLU A 89 13.38 3.31 -6.00
N ALA A 90 14.07 2.74 -5.02
CA ALA A 90 13.44 1.84 -4.06
C ALA A 90 12.45 2.59 -3.18
N LEU A 91 11.35 1.93 -2.83
CA LEU A 91 10.39 2.45 -1.86
C LEU A 91 11.03 2.47 -0.46
N ASP A 92 10.76 3.51 0.32
CA ASP A 92 11.04 3.48 1.76
C ASP A 92 10.04 2.52 2.42
N VAL A 93 10.54 1.39 2.91
CA VAL A 93 9.73 0.29 3.43
C VAL A 93 10.09 0.00 4.88
N LEU A 94 9.08 0.05 5.76
CA LEU A 94 9.18 -0.41 7.14
C LEU A 94 8.58 -1.81 7.22
N MET A 95 9.39 -2.78 7.61
CA MET A 95 8.99 -4.18 7.76
C MET A 95 9.42 -4.72 9.12
N PRO A 96 8.72 -5.72 9.68
CA PRO A 96 9.19 -6.42 10.87
C PRO A 96 10.53 -7.14 10.59
N PRO A 97 11.36 -7.34 11.63
CA PRO A 97 12.57 -8.16 11.51
C PRO A 97 12.20 -9.61 11.16
N ALA A 98 13.09 -10.27 10.41
CA ALA A 98 12.96 -11.67 10.02
C ALA A 98 13.02 -12.62 11.23
#